data_AF-A0A2D8MIA1-F1
#
_entry.id   AF-A0A2D8MIA1-F1
#
_cell.length_a   1.000
_cell.length_b   1.000
_cell.length_c   1.000
_cell.angle_alpha   90.00
_cell.angle_beta   90.00
_cell.angle_gamma   90.00
#
_symmetry.space_group_name_H-M   'P 1'
#
loop_
_entity.id
_entity.type
_entity.pdbx_description
1 polymer ?
#
loop_
_entity_poly.entity_id
_entity_poly.type
_entity_poly.pdbx_seq_one_letter_code
_entity_poly.pdbx_strand_id
1 'polypeptide(L)'
;MKVEAIRLTPTMVSRKLQLLDFVRAFYSAHGVGPTITEMANALNCARSRIQDAVRKLEREQLINRQPGKTRGITPISGHEEAIRQLQAIGYIVNPGRMELLAPAPPLLDLDERGRLTIG
;
A
#
# COMPACT_ATOMS: atom_id res chain seq x y z
N MET A 1 15.85 -10.43 -22.69
CA MET A 1 14.60 -9.73 -22.37
C MET A 1 14.95 -8.40 -21.71
N LYS A 2 14.62 -7.26 -22.32
CA LYS A 2 14.93 -5.93 -21.78
C LYS A 2 13.84 -5.54 -20.77
N VAL A 3 14.19 -5.46 -19.49
CA VAL A 3 13.35 -4.80 -18.49
C VAL A 3 13.52 -3.30 -18.73
N GLU A 4 12.48 -2.62 -19.19
CA GLU A 4 12.54 -1.17 -19.36
C GLU A 4 12.76 -0.48 -18.00
N ALA A 5 13.69 0.47 -17.98
CA ALA A 5 13.95 1.26 -16.80
C ALA A 5 12.73 2.14 -16.48
N ILE A 6 12.29 2.12 -15.23
CA ILE A 6 11.15 2.90 -14.75
C ILE A 6 11.42 4.39 -15.01
N ARG A 7 10.48 5.07 -15.68
CA ARG A 7 10.53 6.52 -15.80
C ARG A 7 10.19 7.13 -14.44
N LEU A 8 11.22 7.66 -13.78
CA LEU A 8 11.08 8.33 -12.48
C LEU A 8 10.19 9.57 -12.62
N THR A 9 9.09 9.64 -11.87
CA THR A 9 8.30 10.87 -11.74
C THR A 9 8.75 11.66 -10.50
N PRO A 10 8.53 12.99 -10.47
CA PRO A 10 8.90 13.84 -9.33
C PRO A 10 8.26 13.42 -8.00
N THR A 11 7.14 12.69 -8.04
CA THR A 11 6.44 12.17 -6.86
C THR A 11 7.09 10.90 -6.28
N MET A 12 8.01 10.25 -7.00
CA MET A 12 8.74 9.05 -6.55
C MET A 12 10.03 9.40 -5.79
N VAL A 13 9.91 10.33 -4.83
CA VAL A 13 11.05 10.89 -4.07
C VAL A 13 11.78 9.83 -3.24
N SER A 14 11.16 8.67 -2.96
CA SER A 14 11.78 7.58 -2.20
C SER A 14 11.87 6.26 -2.98
N ARG A 15 12.96 5.53 -2.75
CA ARG A 15 13.21 4.17 -3.28
C ARG A 15 12.06 3.20 -3.00
N LYS A 16 11.36 3.37 -1.87
CA LYS A 16 10.17 2.60 -1.50
C LYS A 16 9.04 2.78 -2.52
N LEU A 17 8.74 4.02 -2.90
CA LEU A 17 7.69 4.32 -3.89
C LEU A 17 8.09 3.85 -5.28
N GLN A 18 9.38 3.95 -5.63
CA GLN A 18 9.91 3.39 -6.88
C GLN A 18 9.73 1.87 -6.96
N LEU A 19 9.95 1.19 -5.84
CA LEU A 19 9.73 -0.25 -5.73
C LEU A 19 8.26 -0.63 -5.86
N LEU A 20 7.37 0.10 -5.19
CA LEU A 20 5.93 -0.16 -5.29
C LEU A 20 5.41 0.01 -6.71
N ASP A 21 5.83 1.08 -7.38
CA ASP A 21 5.46 1.35 -8.78
C ASP A 21 5.97 0.24 -9.70
N PHE A 22 7.22 -0.18 -9.53
CA PHE A 22 7.76 -1.33 -10.25
C PHE A 22 6.92 -2.60 -10.06
N VAL A 23 6.58 -2.93 -8.81
CA VAL A 23 5.79 -4.13 -8.49
C VAL A 23 4.43 -4.08 -9.18
N ARG A 24 3.77 -2.93 -9.18
CA ARG A 24 2.49 -2.72 -9.86
C ARG A 24 2.62 -2.88 -11.38
N ALA A 25 3.60 -2.21 -11.99
CA ALA A 25 3.84 -2.28 -13.43
C ALA A 25 4.21 -3.70 -13.88
N PHE A 26 5.12 -4.37 -13.16
CA PHE A 26 5.55 -5.73 -13.46
C PHE A 26 4.39 -6.72 -13.34
N TYR A 27 3.61 -6.64 -12.26
CA TYR A 27 2.46 -7.50 -12.06
C TYR A 27 1.39 -7.29 -13.13
N SER A 28 1.12 -6.04 -13.51
CA SER A 28 0.18 -5.71 -14.59
C SER A 28 0.63 -6.26 -15.95
N ALA A 29 1.93 -6.27 -16.24
CA ALA A 29 2.47 -6.73 -17.51
C ALA A 29 2.59 -8.26 -17.60
N HIS A 30 2.83 -8.94 -16.47
CA HIS A 30 3.20 -10.36 -16.46
C HIS A 30 2.21 -11.28 -15.73
N GLY A 31 1.25 -10.73 -14.98
CA GLY A 31 0.30 -11.51 -14.16
C GLY A 31 0.93 -12.22 -12.95
N VAL A 32 2.22 -12.00 -12.69
CA VAL A 32 2.98 -12.61 -11.59
C VAL A 32 3.85 -11.59 -10.88
N GLY A 33 4.13 -11.87 -9.60
CA GLY A 33 4.99 -11.02 -8.79
C GLY A 33 6.46 -11.01 -9.24
N PRO A 34 7.15 -9.86 -9.13
CA PRO A 34 8.59 -9.81 -9.35
C PRO A 34 9.37 -10.47 -8.22
N THR A 35 10.57 -10.94 -8.55
CA THR A 35 11.57 -11.46 -7.61
C THR A 35 12.44 -10.34 -7.04
N ILE A 36 13.13 -10.61 -5.93
CA ILE A 36 14.12 -9.68 -5.34
C ILE A 36 15.20 -9.29 -6.36
N THR A 37 15.63 -10.23 -7.21
CA THR A 37 16.66 -9.97 -8.23
C THR A 37 16.13 -9.07 -9.35
N GLU A 38 14.91 -9.31 -9.85
CA GLU A 38 14.27 -8.45 -10.85
C GLU A 38 14.13 -7.01 -10.33
N MET A 39 13.69 -6.85 -9.08
CA MET A 39 13.56 -5.55 -8.42
C MET A 39 14.92 -4.83 -8.20
N ALA A 40 15.94 -5.58 -7.76
CA ALA A 40 17.28 -5.05 -7.55
C ALA A 40 17.90 -4.55 -8.85
N ASN A 41 17.72 -5.30 -9.94
CA ASN A 41 18.22 -4.94 -11.26
C ASN A 41 17.48 -3.71 -11.82
N ALA A 42 16.14 -3.68 -11.70
CA ALA A 42 15.33 -2.57 -12.23
C ALA A 42 15.62 -1.24 -11.53
N LEU A 43 15.93 -1.27 -10.22
CA LEU A 43 16.16 -0.07 -9.42
C LEU A 43 17.65 0.24 -9.17
N ASN A 44 18.56 -0.52 -9.80
CA ASN A 44 19.99 -0.46 -9.57
C ASN A 44 20.34 -0.36 -8.07
N CYS A 45 19.94 -1.38 -7.32
CA CYS A 45 19.91 -1.37 -5.86
C CYS A 45 20.47 -2.67 -5.29
N ALA A 46 21.16 -2.59 -4.15
CA ALA A 46 21.54 -3.77 -3.40
C ALA A 46 20.29 -4.58 -2.99
N ARG A 47 20.39 -5.92 -3.08
CA ARG A 47 19.30 -6.85 -2.72
C ARG A 47 18.83 -6.69 -1.28
N SER A 48 19.74 -6.41 -0.35
CA SER A 48 19.41 -6.12 1.06
C SER A 48 18.50 -4.91 1.19
N ARG A 49 18.81 -3.82 0.49
CA ARG A 49 18.00 -2.60 0.48
C ARG A 49 16.64 -2.80 -0.19
N ILE A 50 16.53 -3.69 -1.18
CA ILE A 50 15.24 -4.13 -1.73
C ILE A 50 14.44 -4.90 -0.68
N GLN A 51 15.06 -5.85 0.03
CA GLN A 51 14.37 -6.61 1.08
C GLN A 51 13.83 -5.69 2.19
N ASP A 52 14.60 -4.69 2.62
CA ASP A 52 14.13 -3.72 3.62
C ASP A 52 12.95 -2.88 3.12
N ALA A 53 13.02 -2.44 1.86
CA ALA A 53 11.91 -1.72 1.23
C ALA A 53 10.65 -2.60 1.09
N VAL A 54 10.81 -3.89 0.72
CA VAL A 54 9.71 -4.86 0.68
C VAL A 54 9.08 -5.02 2.07
N ARG A 55 9.88 -5.23 3.13
CA ARG A 55 9.37 -5.34 4.50
C ARG A 55 8.60 -4.08 4.91
N LYS A 56 9.08 -2.90 4.51
CA LYS A 56 8.40 -1.63 4.81
C LYS A 56 7.07 -1.51 4.06
N LEU A 57 7.03 -1.88 2.78
CA LEU A 57 5.80 -1.89 1.97
C LEU A 57 4.77 -2.90 2.50
N GLU A 58 5.22 -4.09 2.92
CA GLU A 58 4.40 -5.12 3.55
C GLU A 58 3.77 -4.61 4.85
N ARG A 59 4.59 -4.02 5.74
CA ARG A 59 4.11 -3.42 7.00
C ARG A 59 3.11 -2.27 6.76
N GLU A 60 3.29 -1.51 5.69
CA GLU A 60 2.38 -0.44 5.29
C GLU A 60 1.17 -0.94 4.49
N GLN A 61 1.03 -2.26 4.31
CA GLN A 61 -0.04 -2.92 3.56
C GLN A 61 -0.20 -2.39 2.12
N LEU A 62 0.92 -2.12 1.45
CA LEU A 62 0.94 -1.66 0.05
C LEU A 62 1.24 -2.80 -0.94
N ILE A 63 1.75 -3.92 -0.42
CA ILE A 63 2.00 -5.16 -1.16
C ILE A 63 1.61 -6.35 -0.28
N ASN A 64 1.27 -7.46 -0.93
CA ASN A 64 1.15 -8.77 -0.32
C ASN A 64 2.47 -9.53 -0.49
N ARG A 65 2.90 -10.25 0.55
CA ARG A 65 4.09 -11.10 0.52
C ARG A 65 3.78 -12.49 1.03
N GLN A 66 4.16 -13.51 0.26
CA GLN A 66 4.12 -14.91 0.66
C GLN A 66 5.55 -15.43 0.87
N PRO A 67 6.02 -15.56 2.13
CA PRO A 67 7.34 -16.10 2.42
C PRO A 67 7.55 -17.49 1.81
N GLY A 68 8.78 -17.79 1.39
CA GLY A 68 9.14 -19.08 0.79
C GLY A 68 8.68 -19.28 -0.66
N LYS A 69 7.89 -18.37 -1.24
CA LYS A 69 7.53 -18.41 -2.67
C LYS A 69 8.34 -17.40 -3.48
N THR A 70 8.99 -17.88 -4.56
CA THR A 70 9.85 -17.07 -5.44
C THR A 70 9.14 -15.85 -6.03
N ARG A 71 7.87 -15.98 -6.41
CA ARG A 71 7.02 -14.91 -6.97
C ARG A 71 5.89 -14.51 -6.02
N GLY A 72 6.16 -14.58 -4.72
CA GLY A 72 5.17 -14.31 -3.67
C GLY A 72 4.93 -12.82 -3.36
N ILE A 73 5.52 -11.89 -4.11
CA ILE A 73 5.38 -10.44 -3.89
C ILE A 73 4.43 -9.87 -4.93
N THR A 74 3.24 -9.42 -4.52
CA THR A 74 2.22 -8.88 -5.43
C THR A 74 1.70 -7.55 -4.90
N PRO A 75 1.19 -6.65 -5.76
CA PRO A 75 0.45 -5.50 -5.27
C PRO A 75 -0.80 -5.97 -4.50
N ILE A 76 -1.30 -5.12 -3.59
CA ILE A 76 -2.65 -5.30 -3.06
C ILE A 76 -3.67 -5.06 -4.18
N SER A 77 -4.82 -5.72 -4.09
CA SER A 77 -5.90 -5.55 -5.06
C SER A 77 -6.50 -4.13 -4.96
N GLY A 78 -7.15 -3.66 -6.03
CA GLY A 78 -7.86 -2.38 -5.99
C GLY A 78 -8.95 -2.34 -4.91
N HIS A 79 -9.58 -3.49 -4.64
CA HIS A 79 -10.54 -3.65 -3.56
C HIS A 79 -9.90 -3.47 -2.17
N GLU A 80 -8.75 -4.11 -1.93
CA GLU A 80 -7.98 -3.95 -0.69
C GLU A 80 -7.50 -2.50 -0.49
N GLU A 81 -7.05 -1.82 -1.56
CA GLU A 81 -6.63 -0.42 -1.49
C GLU A 81 -7.81 0.50 -1.14
N ALA A 82 -8.99 0.27 -1.73
CA ALA A 82 -10.19 1.04 -1.42
C ALA A 82 -10.63 0.88 0.05
N ILE A 83 -10.63 -0.35 0.57
CA ILE A 83 -10.92 -0.62 1.99
C ILE A 83 -9.95 0.13 2.90
N ARG A 84 -8.64 0.06 2.58
CA ARG A 84 -7.59 0.72 3.36
C ARG A 84 -7.78 2.24 3.38
N GLN A 85 -8.10 2.84 2.24
CA GLN A 85 -8.35 4.29 2.15
C GLN A 85 -9.54 4.71 2.99
N LEU A 86 -10.65 3.95 2.94
CA LEU A 86 -11.85 4.21 3.74
C LEU A 86 -11.56 4.12 5.24
N GLN A 87 -10.84 3.08 5.68
CA GLN A 87 -10.43 2.94 7.08
C GLN A 87 -9.51 4.08 7.54
N ALA A 88 -8.59 4.54 6.68
CA ALA A 88 -7.69 5.65 6.99
C ALA A 88 -8.41 6.99 7.22
N ILE A 89 -9.61 7.16 6.65
CA ILE A 89 -10.47 8.34 6.87
C ILE A 89 -11.57 8.09 7.92
N GLY A 90 -11.47 7.01 8.70
CA GLY A 90 -12.31 6.73 9.87
C GLY A 90 -13.56 5.89 9.62
N TYR A 91 -13.74 5.34 8.42
CA TYR A 91 -14.87 4.44 8.15
C TYR A 91 -14.61 3.06 8.73
N ILE A 92 -15.67 2.45 9.25
CA ILE A 92 -15.68 1.02 9.57
C ILE A 92 -16.19 0.29 8.32
N VAL A 93 -15.34 -0.57 7.75
CA VAL A 93 -15.63 -1.32 6.52
C VAL A 93 -15.82 -2.79 6.86
N ASN A 94 -16.97 -3.37 6.50
CA ASN A 94 -17.21 -4.81 6.63
C ASN A 94 -17.19 -5.48 5.25
N PRO A 95 -16.04 -6.02 4.82
CA PRO A 95 -15.89 -6.57 3.47
C PRO A 95 -16.74 -7.83 3.24
N GLY A 96 -16.99 -8.63 4.27
CA GLY A 96 -17.79 -9.86 4.15
C GLY A 96 -19.28 -9.61 3.92
N ARG A 97 -19.77 -8.42 4.30
CA ARG A 97 -21.18 -8.02 4.13
C ARG A 97 -21.37 -6.89 3.12
N MET A 98 -20.29 -6.36 2.55
CA MET A 98 -20.29 -5.16 1.71
C MET A 98 -20.97 -3.95 2.37
N GLU A 99 -20.74 -3.76 3.67
CA GLU A 99 -21.32 -2.66 4.47
C GLU A 99 -20.25 -1.62 4.83
N LEU A 100 -20.64 -0.34 4.83
CA LEU A 100 -19.83 0.80 5.24
C LEU A 100 -20.55 1.58 6.33
N LEU A 101 -19.87 1.84 7.45
CA LEU A 101 -20.34 2.75 8.48
C LEU A 101 -19.49 4.01 8.45
N ALA A 102 -20.16 5.15 8.34
CA ALA A 102 -19.50 6.45 8.41
C ALA A 102 -18.81 6.62 9.78
N PRO A 103 -17.67 7.34 9.84
CA PRO A 103 -17.09 7.74 11.11
C PRO A 103 -18.18 8.44 11.93
N ALA A 104 -18.30 8.07 13.21
CA ALA A 104 -19.23 8.74 14.09
C ALA A 104 -18.93 10.24 14.07
N PRO A 105 -19.95 11.12 13.95
CA PRO A 105 -19.71 12.54 14.16
C PRO A 105 -19.08 12.72 15.55
N PRO A 106 -18.19 13.72 15.73
CA PRO A 106 -17.66 14.01 17.05
C PRO A 106 -18.80 14.11 18.05
N LEU A 107 -18.62 13.50 19.23
CA LEU A 107 -19.62 13.58 20.27
C LEU A 107 -19.76 15.07 20.63
N LEU A 108 -20.93 15.62 20.34
CA LEU A 108 -21.28 16.96 20.80
C LEU A 108 -21.56 16.83 22.29
N ASP A 109 -20.65 17.36 23.10
CA ASP A 109 -20.84 17.45 24.54
C ASP A 109 -21.40 18.84 24.90
N LEU A 110 -21.93 18.96 26.11
CA LEU A 110 -22.33 20.23 26.67
C LEU A 110 -21.34 20.60 27.76
N ASP A 111 -20.71 21.77 27.65
CA ASP A 111 -19.94 22.32 28.77
C ASP A 111 -20.87 22.64 29.96
N GLU A 112 -20.28 22.98 31.11
CA GLU A 112 -21.01 23.38 32.32
C GLU A 112 -21.93 24.60 32.11
N ARG A 113 -21.82 25.28 30.97
CA ARG A 113 -22.59 26.47 30.57
C ARG A 113 -23.60 26.17 29.45
N GLY A 114 -23.80 24.90 29.10
CA GLY A 114 -24.76 24.45 28.08
C GLY A 114 -24.36 24.80 26.65
N ARG A 115 -23.08 25.06 26.38
CA ARG A 115 -22.56 25.29 25.03
C ARG A 115 -22.13 23.97 24.42
N LEU A 116 -22.43 23.80 23.13
CA LEU A 116 -21.93 22.67 22.35
C LEU A 116 -20.40 22.72 22.28
N THR A 117 -19.76 21.67 22.78
CA THR A 117 -18.33 21.44 22.66
C THR A 117 -18.08 20.17 21.85
N ILE A 118 -16.91 20.09 21.22
CA ILE A 118 -16.46 18.86 20.57
C ILE A 118 -15.61 18.13 21.60
N GLY A 119 -16.07 16.95 22.04
CA GLY A 119 -15.33 16.04 22.92
C GLY A 119 -14.27 15.24 22.18
#